data_AF-A0A0F9KNK8-F1
#
_entry.id   AF-A0A0F9KNK8-F1
#
_cell.length_a   1.000
_cell.length_b   1.000
_cell.length_c   1.000
_cell.angle_alpha   90.00
_cell.angle_beta   90.00
_cell.angle_gamma   90.00
#
_symmetry.space_group_name_H-M   'P 1'
#
loop_
_entity.id
_entity.type
_entity.pdbx_description
1 polymer ?
#
loop_
_entity_poly.entity_id
_entity_poly.type
_entity_poly.pdbx_seq_one_letter_code
_entity_poly.pdbx_strand_id
1 'polypeptide(L)' 'AIMSRISIKHRGKIFGLYMWIDQLGRVIGPIIGGILWDTYDYYIPFLLSIYIGLCLIPFLMFAIRILGPYMVEKVEIDT' A
#
# COMPACT_ATOMS: atom_id res chain seq x y z
N ALA A 1 14.60 1.24 9.98
CA ALA A 1 14.16 -0.14 10.27
C ALA A 1 14.09 -1.03 9.02
N ILE A 2 13.28 -0.73 8.00
CA ILE A 2 13.14 -1.61 6.81
C ILE A 2 14.42 -1.61 5.94
N MET A 3 15.03 -0.44 5.74
CA MET A 3 16.21 -0.29 4.87
C MET A 3 17.47 -1.02 5.37
N SER A 4 17.57 -1.32 6.67
CA SER A 4 18.67 -2.12 7.21
C SER A 4 18.46 -3.62 7.01
N ARG A 5 17.27 -4.06 6.60
CA ARG A 5 16.94 -5.47 6.34
C ARG A 5 17.09 -5.88 4.87
N ILE A 6 17.49 -4.95 3.98
CA ILE A 6 17.66 -5.19 2.54
C ILE A 6 19.16 -5.19 2.22
N SER A 7 19.64 -6.21 1.48
CA SER A 7 21.02 -6.28 1.00
C SER A 7 21.42 -5.01 0.23
N ILE A 8 22.60 -4.45 0.54
CA ILE A 8 23.13 -3.20 -0.03
C ILE A 8 23.09 -3.22 -1.58
N LYS A 9 23.34 -4.39 -2.18
CA LYS A 9 23.33 -4.59 -3.64
C LYS A 9 21.97 -4.36 -4.29
N HIS A 10 20.87 -4.66 -3.60
CA HIS A 10 19.50 -4.58 -4.15
C HIS A 10 18.68 -3.43 -3.56
N ARG A 11 19.19 -2.77 -2.51
CA ARG A 11 18.49 -1.70 -1.78
C ARG A 11 18.08 -0.54 -2.68
N GLY A 12 18.96 -0.07 -3.56
CA GLY A 12 18.64 1.02 -4.48
C GLY A 12 17.49 0.69 -5.45
N LYS A 13 17.47 -0.55 -5.97
CA LYS A 13 16.41 -1.01 -6.89
C LYS A 13 15.06 -1.14 -6.20
N ILE A 14 15.02 -1.77 -5.02
CA ILE A 14 13.78 -1.96 -4.26
C ILE A 14 13.23 -0.61 -3.79
N PHE A 15 14.10 0.28 -3.31
CA PHE A 15 13.69 1.60 -2.85
C PHE A 15 13.19 2.48 -4.01
N GLY A 16 13.90 2.47 -5.15
CA GLY A 16 13.45 3.17 -6.35
C GLY A 16 12.07 2.68 -6.82
N LEU A 17 11.84 1.37 -6.85
CA LEU A 17 10.54 0.81 -7.21
C LEU A 17 9.44 1.22 -6.22
N TYR A 18 9.72 1.16 -4.92
CA TYR A 18 8.78 1.59 -3.88
C TYR A 18 8.40 3.07 -4.04
N MET A 19 9.39 3.95 -4.23
CA MET A 19 9.15 5.37 -4.48
C MET A 19 8.32 5.57 -5.74
N TRP A 20 8.63 4.87 -6.82
CA TRP A 20 7.84 4.97 -8.06
C TRP A 20 6.37 4.59 -7.85
N ILE A 21 6.10 3.51 -7.12
CA ILE A 21 4.72 3.08 -6.83
C ILE A 21 4.00 4.10 -5.94
N ASP A 22 4.68 4.63 -4.90
CA ASP A 22 4.12 5.67 -4.02
C ASP A 22 3.76 6.94 -4.81
N GLN A 23 4.68 7.40 -5.66
CA GLN A 23 4.48 8.58 -6.49
C GLN A 23 3.34 8.37 -7.51
N LEU A 24 3.25 7.19 -8.12
CA LEU A 24 2.13 6.86 -9.01
C LEU A 24 0.80 6.92 -8.28
N GLY A 25 0.70 6.38 -7.06
CA GLY A 25 -0.51 6.48 -6.24
C GLY A 25 -0.91 7.92 -5.96
N ARG A 26 0.06 8.79 -5.64
CA ARG A 26 -0.16 10.23 -5.38
C ARG A 26 -0.62 11.01 -6.61
N VAL A 27 -0.28 10.55 -7.82
CA VAL A 27 -0.74 11.17 -9.07
C VAL A 27 -2.12 10.62 -9.47
N ILE A 28 -2.27 9.30 -9.48
CA ILE A 28 -3.48 8.62 -9.95
C ILE A 28 -4.67 8.88 -9.01
N GLY A 29 -4.44 8.88 -7.69
CA GLY A 29 -5.50 9.05 -6.69
C GLY A 29 -6.31 10.34 -6.89
N PRO A 30 -5.69 11.53 -6.91
CA PRO A 30 -6.38 12.80 -7.15
C PRO A 30 -7.04 12.90 -8.53
N ILE A 31 -6.44 12.31 -9.58
CA ILE A 31 -7.04 12.31 -10.92
C ILE A 31 -8.37 11.54 -10.89
N ILE A 32 -8.37 10.32 -10.35
CA ILE A 32 -9.59 9.51 -10.23
C ILE A 32 -10.60 10.20 -9.30
N GLY A 33 -10.14 10.75 -8.18
CA GLY A 33 -10.99 11.48 -7.23
C GLY A 33 -11.65 12.71 -7.85
N GLY A 34 -10.91 13.50 -8.63
CA GLY A 34 -11.42 14.66 -9.35
C GLY A 34 -12.45 14.29 -10.42
N ILE A 35 -12.16 13.26 -11.23
CA ILE A 35 -13.12 12.76 -12.23
C ILE A 35 -14.42 12.32 -11.56
N LEU A 36 -14.35 11.58 -10.44
CA LEU A 36 -15.53 11.13 -9.70
C LEU A 36 -16.32 12.27 -9.07
N TRP A 37 -15.61 13.30 -8.60
CA TRP A 37 -16.22 14.51 -8.08
C TRP A 37 -17.04 15.24 -9.16
N ASP A 38 -16.47 15.38 -10.36
CA ASP A 38 -17.11 16.11 -11.46
C ASP A 38 -18.23 15.33 -12.16
N THR A 39 -18.15 13.99 -12.18
CA THR A 39 -19.10 13.14 -12.94
C THR A 39 -20.26 12.60 -12.14
N TYR A 40 -20.10 12.40 -10.82
CA TYR A 40 -21.16 11.86 -9.97
C TYR A 40 -21.63 12.90 -8.95
N ASP A 41 -21.11 12.83 -7.72
CA ASP A 41 -21.45 13.71 -6.62
C ASP A 41 -20.22 13.91 -5.74
N TYR A 42 -20.18 15.01 -4.99
CA TYR A 42 -19.06 15.37 -4.12
C TYR A 42 -18.72 14.31 -3.05
N TYR A 43 -19.67 13.46 -2.65
CA TYR A 43 -19.45 12.45 -1.61
C TYR A 43 -18.85 11.13 -2.14
N ILE A 44 -18.91 10.88 -3.46
CA ILE A 44 -18.49 9.62 -4.09
C ILE A 44 -16.98 9.35 -3.94
N PRO A 45 -16.08 10.33 -4.11
CA PRO A 45 -14.64 10.11 -3.90
C PRO A 45 -14.32 9.63 -2.48
N PHE A 46 -15.05 10.13 -1.48
CA PHE A 46 -14.86 9.74 -0.09
C PHE A 46 -15.37 8.32 0.17
N LEU A 47 -16.56 7.97 -0.34
CA LEU A 47 -17.04 6.60 -0.27
C LEU A 47 -16.05 5.63 -0.91
N LEU A 48 -15.53 5.95 -2.09
CA LEU A 48 -14.52 5.12 -2.76
C LEU A 48 -13.27 4.94 -1.89
N SER A 49 -12.78 6.00 -1.25
CA SER A 49 -11.62 5.92 -0.34
C SER A 49 -11.85 4.97 0.84
N ILE A 50 -13.06 4.96 1.40
CA ILE A 50 -13.47 4.05 2.48
C ILE A 50 -13.47 2.61 1.98
N TYR A 51 -14.05 2.34 0.80
CA TYR A 51 -14.07 1.00 0.22
C TYR A 51 -12.65 0.49 -0.09
N ILE A 52 -11.79 1.32 -0.68
CA ILE A 52 -10.39 0.96 -0.95
C ILE A 52 -9.64 0.65 0.36
N GLY A 53 -9.80 1.50 1.39
CA GLY A 53 -9.20 1.30 2.70
C GLY A 53 -9.67 0.01 3.37
N LEU A 54 -10.98 -0.28 3.32
CA LEU A 54 -11.55 -1.52 3.86
C LEU A 54 -11.04 -2.75 3.12
N CYS A 55 -10.89 -2.70 1.79
CA CYS A 55 -10.34 -3.81 1.00
C CYS A 55 -8.84 -4.04 1.25
N LEU A 56 -8.09 -2.99 1.60
CA LEU A 56 -6.67 -3.07 1.94
C LEU A 56 -6.41 -3.91 3.20
N ILE A 57 -7.30 -3.86 4.19
CA ILE A 57 -7.14 -4.59 5.46
C ILE A 57 -7.07 -6.13 5.25
N PRO A 58 -8.07 -6.81 4.64
CA PRO A 58 -8.00 -8.24 4.39
C PRO A 58 -6.90 -8.60 3.39
N PHE A 59 -6.61 -7.72 2.42
CA PHE A 59 -5.49 -7.93 1.48
C PHE A 59 -4.14 -7.95 2.20
N LEU A 60 -3.89 -7.00 3.10
CA LEU A 60 -2.68 -6.95 3.93
C LEU A 60 -2.61 -8.14 4.89
N MET A 61 -3.73 -8.50 5.54
CA MET A 61 -3.77 -9.69 6.39
C MET A 61 -3.43 -10.97 5.61
N PHE A 62 -3.97 -11.11 4.40
CA PHE A 62 -3.68 -12.24 3.52
C PHE A 62 -2.21 -12.23 3.07
N ALA A 63 -1.68 -11.07 2.66
CA ALA A 63 -0.29 -10.91 2.29
C ALA A 63 0.65 -11.27 3.44
N ILE A 64 0.36 -10.79 4.67
CA ILE A 64 1.15 -11.12 5.87
C ILE A 64 1.09 -12.62 6.16
N ARG A 65 -0.05 -13.30 5.97
CA ARG A 65 -0.14 -14.77 6.15
C ARG A 65 0.72 -15.53 5.14
N ILE A 66 0.75 -15.08 3.88
CA ILE A 66 1.58 -15.70 2.83
C ILE A 66 3.07 -15.40 3.03
N LEU A 67 3.40 -14.17 3.41
CA LEU A 67 4.78 -13.72 3.60
C LEU A 67 5.35 -14.17 4.93
N GLY A 68 4.51 -14.40 5.95
CA GLY A 68 4.87 -14.90 7.28
C GLY A 68 5.90 -16.03 7.29
N PRO A 69 5.76 -17.12 6.51
CA PRO A 69 6.77 -18.18 6.44
C PRO A 69 8.12 -17.74 5.87
N TYR A 70 8.18 -16.64 5.12
CA TYR A 70 9.40 -16.09 4.52
C TYR A 70 9.95 -14.87 5.29
N MET A 71 9.27 -14.42 6.34
CA MET A 71 9.70 -13.28 7.15
C MET A 71 10.78 -13.72 8.14
N VAL A 72 11.93 -13.04 8.11
CA VAL A 72 13.08 -13.31 8.99
C VAL A 72 12.75 -13.02 10.47
N GLU A 73 11.78 -12.15 10.71
CA GLU A 73 11.29 -11.79 12.04
C GLU A 73 9.92 -12.45 12.23
N LYS A 74 9.86 -13.52 13.02
CA LYS A 74 8.59 -14.08 13.47
C LYS A 74 7.95 -13.04 14.39
N VAL A 75 6.79 -12.54 14.00
CA VAL A 75 5.99 -11.68 14.87
C VAL A 75 5.55 -12.55 16.04
N GLU A 76 6.24 -12.46 17.19
CA GLU A 76 5.69 -12.90 18.47
C GLU A 76 4.49 -12.01 18.75
N ILE A 77 3.31 -12.56 18.50
CA ILE A 77 2.05 -11.97 18.92
C ILE A 77 1.99 -12.26 20.42
N ASP A 78 2.54 -11.35 21.22
CA ASP A 78 2.30 -11.37 22.66
C ASP A 78 0.78 -11.28 22.87
N THR A 79 0.25 -12.30 23.54
CA THR A 79 -1.17 -12.53 23.82
C THR A 79 -1.67 -11.52 24.84
#